data_AF-A0A7V2RH76-F1
#
_entry.id   AF-A0A7V2RH76-F1
#
_cell.length_a   1.000
_cell.length_b   1.000
_cell.length_c   1.000
_cell.angle_alpha   90.00
_cell.angle_beta   90.00
_cell.angle_gamma   90.00
#
_symmetry.space_group_name_H-M   'P 1'
#
loop_
_entity.id
_entity.type
_entity.pdbx_description
1 polymer ?
#
loop_
_entity_poly.entity_id
_entity_poly.type
_entity_poly.pdbx_seq_one_letter_code
_entity_poly.pdbx_strand_id
1 'polypeptide(L)'
;MNTRQKPSFSEEKALHARGYHFIAGVDEVGRGALMGPVVAAAVILPENPKGRWRNRVRDSKQLSPTVRESLYEYITEKAVATAIGVITPEQIDSVGIARATRLAMKAAVEQLIPEPQYLLIDYFKIAEVTIPQKGITFGDSICFSIACASIIAKVYRDKIVSAMDEIYPGYEFSRHKGYGTREHLTHLQRQGPCPEHRRSFGPVKEALECRL
;
A
#
# COMPACT_ATOMS: atom_id res chain seq x y z
N MET A 1 21.09 1.86 0.17
CA MET A 1 20.07 2.67 -0.54
C MET A 1 20.20 4.10 -0.08
N ASN A 2 20.26 5.05 -1.02
CA ASN A 2 20.63 6.44 -0.75
C ASN A 2 19.46 7.16 -0.04
N THR A 3 19.58 7.39 1.26
CA THR A 3 18.54 7.94 2.17
C THR A 3 18.14 9.40 1.90
N ARG A 4 18.51 9.94 0.74
CA ARG A 4 18.28 11.34 0.33
C ARG A 4 17.47 11.50 -0.95
N GLN A 5 17.13 10.42 -1.65
CA GLN A 5 16.40 10.55 -2.91
C GLN A 5 14.96 10.99 -2.64
N LYS A 6 14.59 12.14 -3.21
CA LYS A 6 13.24 12.70 -3.13
C LYS A 6 12.51 12.36 -4.43
N PRO A 7 11.26 11.87 -4.36
CA PRO A 7 10.48 11.62 -5.56
C PRO A 7 10.23 12.92 -6.32
N SER A 8 10.18 12.82 -7.64
CA SER A 8 10.03 13.95 -8.56
C SER A 8 8.78 13.80 -9.43
N PHE A 9 8.40 14.87 -10.12
CA PHE A 9 7.29 14.87 -11.08
C PHE A 9 7.73 14.49 -12.51
N SER A 10 8.89 13.85 -12.68
CA SER A 10 9.49 13.66 -14.00
C SER A 10 8.64 12.77 -14.90
N GLU A 11 8.08 11.70 -14.34
CA GLU A 11 7.21 10.76 -15.05
C GLU A 11 5.85 11.39 -15.37
N GLU A 12 5.25 12.07 -14.40
CA GLU A 12 3.98 12.77 -14.55
C GLU A 12 4.07 13.86 -15.62
N LYS A 13 5.12 14.69 -15.59
CA LYS A 13 5.35 15.74 -16.59
C LYS A 13 5.57 15.18 -17.99
N ALA A 14 6.30 14.07 -18.11
CA ALA A 14 6.51 13.42 -19.40
C ALA A 14 5.19 12.90 -19.99
N LEU A 15 4.28 12.41 -19.14
CA LEU A 15 2.95 11.97 -19.56
C LEU A 15 2.01 13.15 -19.88
N HIS A 16 2.05 14.23 -19.10
CA HIS A 16 1.35 15.48 -19.45
C HIS A 16 1.77 16.03 -20.80
N ALA A 17 3.08 16.05 -21.09
CA ALA A 17 3.59 16.46 -22.40
C ALA A 17 3.12 15.56 -23.56
N ARG A 18 2.66 14.34 -23.26
CA ARG A 18 2.07 13.39 -24.22
C ARG A 18 0.54 13.48 -24.29
N GLY A 19 -0.08 14.44 -23.59
CA GLY A 19 -1.53 14.67 -23.60
C GLY A 19 -2.34 13.87 -22.57
N TYR A 20 -1.69 13.20 -21.62
CA TYR A 20 -2.38 12.56 -20.50
C TYR A 20 -2.60 13.57 -19.36
N HIS A 21 -3.82 13.71 -18.87
CA HIS A 21 -4.17 14.67 -17.81
C HIS A 21 -4.45 13.97 -16.47
N PHE A 22 -5.17 12.85 -16.49
CA PHE A 22 -5.47 12.08 -15.27
C PHE A 22 -4.50 10.91 -15.12
N ILE A 23 -3.36 11.16 -14.48
CA ILE A 23 -2.31 10.16 -14.25
C ILE A 23 -2.42 9.69 -12.79
N ALA A 24 -2.61 8.39 -12.59
CA ALA A 24 -2.67 7.80 -11.25
C ALA A 24 -1.34 7.15 -10.88
N GLY A 25 -0.79 7.53 -9.72
CA GLY A 25 0.23 6.76 -9.02
C GLY A 25 -0.41 5.66 -8.19
N VAL A 26 0.16 4.45 -8.22
CA VAL A 26 -0.38 3.27 -7.55
C VAL A 26 0.72 2.54 -6.79
N ASP A 27 0.43 2.19 -5.53
CA ASP A 27 1.34 1.40 -4.69
C ASP A 27 0.56 0.53 -3.69
N GLU A 28 1.21 -0.52 -3.16
CA GLU A 28 0.65 -1.42 -2.16
C GLU A 28 1.44 -1.48 -0.85
N VAL A 29 0.78 -1.99 0.19
CA VAL A 29 1.41 -2.34 1.45
C VAL A 29 0.85 -3.65 2.02
N GLY A 30 1.68 -4.34 2.80
CA GLY A 30 1.27 -5.53 3.55
C GLY A 30 1.50 -6.84 2.82
N ARG A 31 2.16 -6.82 1.65
CA ARG A 31 2.42 -8.03 0.86
C ARG A 31 3.11 -9.14 1.66
N GLY A 32 4.12 -8.79 2.46
CA GLY A 32 4.89 -9.73 3.29
C GLY A 32 4.39 -9.94 4.72
N ALA A 33 3.23 -9.39 5.09
CA ALA A 33 2.68 -9.61 6.43
C ALA A 33 2.10 -11.03 6.58
N LEU A 34 2.17 -11.60 7.78
CA LEU A 34 1.57 -12.89 8.11
C LEU A 34 0.06 -12.78 8.41
N MET A 35 -0.43 -11.57 8.68
CA MET A 35 -1.84 -11.28 8.96
C MET A 35 -2.33 -10.02 8.25
N GLY A 36 -3.65 -9.94 8.14
CA GLY A 36 -4.43 -8.80 7.68
C GLY A 36 -4.34 -8.59 6.18
N PRO A 37 -5.00 -7.54 5.69
CA PRO A 37 -5.18 -7.37 4.26
C PRO A 37 -3.88 -6.93 3.56
N VAL A 38 -3.88 -7.11 2.24
CA VAL A 38 -3.10 -6.27 1.33
C VAL A 38 -3.96 -5.05 1.01
N VAL A 39 -3.36 -3.87 1.12
CA VAL A 39 -4.01 -2.61 0.80
C VAL A 39 -3.21 -1.95 -0.31
N ALA A 40 -3.90 -1.49 -1.35
CA ALA A 40 -3.33 -0.62 -2.37
C ALA A 40 -4.06 0.72 -2.36
N ALA A 41 -3.35 1.77 -2.77
CA ALA A 41 -3.95 3.07 -3.02
C ALA A 41 -3.63 3.53 -4.42
N ALA A 42 -4.54 4.33 -4.99
CA ALA A 42 -4.35 5.02 -6.25
C ALA A 42 -4.57 6.52 -6.02
N VAL A 43 -3.70 7.36 -6.57
CA VAL A 43 -3.71 8.82 -6.35
C VAL A 43 -3.52 9.55 -7.67
N ILE A 44 -4.50 10.39 -8.02
CA ILE A 44 -4.40 11.36 -9.13
C ILE A 44 -4.10 12.72 -8.52
N LEU A 45 -2.99 13.33 -8.92
CA LEU A 45 -2.61 14.67 -8.48
C LEU A 45 -3.02 15.72 -9.52
N PRO A 46 -3.26 16.97 -9.11
CA PRO A 46 -3.39 18.06 -10.07
C PRO A 46 -2.07 18.24 -10.82
N GLU A 47 -2.10 18.69 -12.08
CA GLU A 47 -0.90 18.82 -12.93
C GLU A 47 0.19 19.70 -12.32
N ASN A 48 -0.22 20.69 -11.53
CA ASN A 48 0.68 21.58 -10.80
C ASN A 48 0.29 21.61 -9.31
N PRO A 49 0.64 20.56 -8.54
CA PRO A 49 0.32 20.51 -7.13
C PRO A 49 1.14 21.57 -6.40
N LYS A 50 0.46 22.42 -5.62
CA LYS A 50 1.07 23.52 -4.85
C LYS A 50 1.10 23.19 -3.36
N GLY A 51 2.03 23.83 -2.63
CA GLY A 51 2.15 23.72 -1.18
C GLY A 51 3.49 23.14 -0.69
N ARG A 52 3.81 23.41 0.57
CA ARG A 52 5.06 23.00 1.23
C ARG A 52 5.10 21.52 1.59
N TRP A 53 3.94 20.87 1.74
CA TRP A 53 3.81 19.43 2.05
C TRP A 53 4.59 18.54 1.06
N ARG A 54 4.64 18.93 -0.23
CA ARG A 54 5.42 18.24 -1.27
C ARG A 54 6.90 18.09 -0.94
N ASN A 55 7.44 18.97 -0.11
CA ASN A 55 8.85 18.88 0.31
C ASN A 55 9.10 17.77 1.33
N ARG A 56 8.05 17.26 1.98
CA ARG A 56 8.10 16.22 2.99
C ARG A 56 7.78 14.83 2.43
N VAL A 57 7.12 14.73 1.28
CA VAL A 57 6.82 13.44 0.62
C VAL A 57 8.11 12.69 0.31
N ARG A 58 8.20 11.45 0.79
CA ARG A 58 9.26 10.46 0.58
C ARG A 58 8.60 9.08 0.56
N ASP A 59 9.38 8.04 0.29
CA ASP A 59 9.01 6.66 0.60
C ASP A 59 8.41 6.59 2.02
N SER A 60 7.22 6.01 2.12
CA SER A 60 6.44 5.92 3.36
C SER A 60 7.24 5.28 4.51
N LYS A 61 8.17 4.37 4.24
CA LYS A 61 9.00 3.69 5.24
C LYS A 61 10.04 4.63 5.86
N GLN A 62 10.39 5.71 5.18
CA GLN A 62 11.35 6.72 5.66
C GLN A 62 10.70 7.80 6.54
N LEU A 63 9.37 7.77 6.67
CA LEU A 63 8.59 8.78 7.38
C LEU A 63 8.09 8.23 8.72
N SER A 64 8.19 9.06 9.77
CA SER A 64 7.56 8.75 11.06
C SER A 64 6.03 8.62 10.89
N PRO A 65 5.35 7.86 11.76
CA PRO A 65 3.88 7.74 11.72
C PRO A 65 3.17 9.11 11.71
N THR A 66 3.59 10.02 12.59
CA THR A 66 3.03 11.38 12.68
C THR A 66 3.20 12.20 11.40
N VAL A 67 4.35 12.08 10.73
CA VAL A 67 4.59 12.76 9.45
C VAL A 67 3.74 12.15 8.34
N ARG A 68 3.59 10.81 8.32
CA ARG A 68 2.74 10.10 7.36
C ARG A 68 1.27 10.47 7.53
N GLU A 69 0.75 10.54 8.74
CA GLU A 69 -0.64 10.92 9.02
C GLU A 69 -0.93 12.35 8.55
N SER A 70 -0.04 13.29 8.86
CA SER A 70 -0.15 14.66 8.35
C SER A 70 -0.10 14.71 6.82
N LEU A 71 0.76 13.91 6.17
CA LEU A 71 0.81 13.83 4.71
C LEU A 71 -0.40 13.14 4.11
N TYR A 72 -0.97 12.13 4.76
CA TYR A 72 -2.21 11.47 4.34
C TYR A 72 -3.34 12.50 4.22
N GLU A 73 -3.51 13.36 5.23
CA GLU A 73 -4.51 14.43 5.21
C GLU A 73 -4.27 15.40 4.05
N TYR A 74 -3.03 15.90 3.89
CA TYR A 74 -2.72 16.81 2.80
C TYR A 74 -2.89 16.19 1.41
N ILE A 75 -2.47 14.93 1.22
CA ILE A 75 -2.62 14.23 -0.06
C ILE A 75 -4.10 14.07 -0.37
N THR A 76 -4.91 13.62 0.60
CA THR A 76 -6.35 13.42 0.41
C THR A 76 -7.06 14.74 0.10
N GLU A 77 -6.66 15.83 0.74
CA GLU A 77 -7.24 17.17 0.52
C GLU A 77 -6.83 17.79 -0.83
N LYS A 78 -5.59 17.54 -1.29
CA LYS A 78 -5.01 18.23 -2.47
C LYS A 78 -4.98 17.40 -3.74
N ALA A 79 -5.16 16.10 -3.65
CA ALA A 79 -5.31 15.24 -4.82
C ALA A 79 -6.60 15.56 -5.58
N VAL A 80 -6.59 15.31 -6.88
CA VAL A 80 -7.81 15.35 -7.70
C VAL A 80 -8.71 14.18 -7.31
N ALA A 81 -8.11 13.01 -7.10
CA ALA A 81 -8.81 11.81 -6.64
C ALA A 81 -7.86 10.91 -5.86
N THR A 82 -8.40 10.23 -4.85
CA THR A 82 -7.73 9.12 -4.16
C THR A 82 -8.71 7.98 -4.00
N ALA A 83 -8.20 6.75 -4.05
CA ALA A 83 -9.00 5.56 -3.84
C ALA A 83 -8.16 4.45 -3.21
N ILE A 84 -8.84 3.50 -2.57
CA ILE A 84 -8.21 2.43 -1.80
C ILE A 84 -8.84 1.10 -2.20
N GLY A 85 -7.99 0.11 -2.45
CA GLY A 85 -8.38 -1.28 -2.64
C GLY A 85 -7.86 -2.14 -1.50
N VAL A 86 -8.72 -3.03 -1.00
CA VAL A 86 -8.42 -3.90 0.15
C VAL A 86 -8.74 -5.33 -0.24
N ILE A 87 -7.80 -6.24 -0.01
CA ILE A 87 -7.99 -7.69 -0.23
C ILE A 87 -7.69 -8.41 1.09
N THR A 88 -8.66 -9.18 1.56
CA THR A 88 -8.65 -9.83 2.88
C THR A 88 -7.68 -11.02 2.95
N PRO A 89 -7.27 -11.46 4.15
CA PRO A 89 -6.48 -12.69 4.32
C PRO A 89 -7.09 -13.91 3.64
N GLU A 90 -8.41 -14.10 3.76
CA GLU A 90 -9.14 -15.20 3.13
C GLU A 90 -9.03 -15.14 1.59
N GLN A 91 -9.22 -13.95 1.00
CA GLN A 91 -9.04 -13.76 -0.43
C GLN A 91 -7.59 -14.02 -0.84
N ILE A 92 -6.61 -13.53 -0.07
CA ILE A 92 -5.17 -13.78 -0.31
C ILE A 92 -4.88 -15.28 -0.34
N ASP A 93 -5.37 -16.03 0.64
CA ASP A 93 -5.18 -17.47 0.73
C ASP A 93 -5.80 -18.20 -0.49
N SER A 94 -6.91 -17.69 -1.02
CA SER A 94 -7.60 -18.29 -2.18
C SER A 94 -6.93 -18.05 -3.53
N VAL A 95 -6.32 -16.87 -3.76
CA VAL A 95 -5.77 -16.48 -5.07
C VAL A 95 -4.25 -16.40 -5.12
N GLY A 96 -3.59 -16.49 -3.96
CA GLY A 96 -2.16 -16.26 -3.81
C GLY A 96 -1.78 -14.77 -3.78
N ILE A 97 -0.69 -14.48 -3.07
CA ILE A 97 -0.31 -13.09 -2.74
C ILE A 97 -0.07 -12.20 -3.96
N ALA A 98 0.54 -12.72 -5.03
CA ALA A 98 0.84 -11.92 -6.23
C ALA A 98 -0.43 -11.46 -6.96
N ARG A 99 -1.44 -12.32 -7.07
CA ARG A 99 -2.73 -11.98 -7.69
C ARG A 99 -3.54 -11.09 -6.75
N ALA A 100 -3.55 -11.38 -5.45
CA ALA A 100 -4.21 -10.55 -4.44
C ALA A 100 -3.70 -9.10 -4.47
N THR A 101 -2.38 -8.89 -4.60
CA THR A 101 -1.83 -7.53 -4.74
C THR A 101 -2.36 -6.82 -5.99
N ARG A 102 -2.38 -7.48 -7.16
CA ARG A 102 -2.94 -6.88 -8.37
C ARG A 102 -4.43 -6.59 -8.26
N LEU A 103 -5.20 -7.44 -7.59
CA LEU A 103 -6.61 -7.22 -7.33
C LEU A 103 -6.83 -6.01 -6.39
N ALA A 104 -5.99 -5.82 -5.37
CA ALA A 104 -6.04 -4.64 -4.52
C ALA A 104 -5.77 -3.36 -5.35
N MET A 105 -4.74 -3.38 -6.19
CA MET A 105 -4.42 -2.24 -7.06
C MET A 105 -5.54 -1.96 -8.06
N LYS A 106 -6.08 -3.00 -8.72
CA LYS A 106 -7.24 -2.89 -9.62
C LYS A 106 -8.43 -2.25 -8.91
N ALA A 107 -8.77 -2.74 -7.72
CA ALA A 107 -9.89 -2.20 -6.94
C ALA A 107 -9.66 -0.72 -6.58
N ALA A 108 -8.43 -0.31 -6.26
CA ALA A 108 -8.12 1.09 -6.03
C ALA A 108 -8.29 1.93 -7.31
N VAL A 109 -7.80 1.45 -8.45
CA VAL A 109 -7.89 2.16 -9.74
C VAL A 109 -9.34 2.31 -10.20
N GLU A 110 -10.16 1.28 -10.11
CA GLU A 110 -11.56 1.28 -10.56
C GLU A 110 -12.48 2.19 -9.74
N GLN A 111 -12.04 2.63 -8.56
CA GLN A 111 -12.78 3.56 -7.69
C GLN A 111 -12.40 5.03 -7.90
N LEU A 112 -11.39 5.32 -8.73
CA LEU A 112 -10.99 6.71 -8.98
C LEU A 112 -12.02 7.44 -9.86
N ILE A 113 -12.45 8.60 -9.39
CA ILE A 113 -13.28 9.54 -10.16
C ILE A 113 -12.59 10.91 -10.10
N PRO A 114 -12.14 11.48 -11.23
CA PRO A 114 -12.27 10.98 -12.61
C PRO A 114 -11.45 9.70 -12.88
N GLU A 115 -11.84 8.96 -13.92
CA GLU A 115 -11.11 7.76 -14.36
C GLU A 115 -9.68 8.12 -14.83
N PRO A 116 -8.66 7.35 -14.44
CA PRO A 116 -7.28 7.61 -14.87
C PRO A 116 -7.07 7.22 -16.34
N GLN A 117 -6.29 8.03 -17.03
CA GLN A 117 -5.88 7.82 -18.43
C GLN A 117 -4.52 7.12 -18.54
N TYR A 118 -3.71 7.15 -17.47
CA TYR A 118 -2.41 6.47 -17.39
C TYR A 118 -2.10 6.06 -15.96
N LEU A 119 -1.47 4.90 -15.79
CA LEU A 119 -1.03 4.38 -14.49
C LEU A 119 0.50 4.37 -14.36
N LEU A 120 1.00 4.93 -13.27
CA LEU A 120 2.37 4.79 -12.79
C LEU A 120 2.33 3.89 -11.56
N ILE A 121 3.00 2.73 -11.62
CA ILE A 121 2.81 1.67 -10.62
C ILE A 121 4.17 1.28 -10.04
N ASP A 122 4.26 1.08 -8.72
CA ASP A 122 5.50 0.56 -8.13
C ASP A 122 5.76 -0.88 -8.62
N TYR A 123 6.96 -1.08 -9.16
CA TYR A 123 7.55 -2.34 -9.60
C TYR A 123 6.86 -3.06 -10.79
N PHE A 124 5.58 -3.42 -10.75
CA PHE A 124 4.92 -4.26 -11.78
C PHE A 124 3.64 -3.67 -12.37
N LYS A 125 3.19 -4.28 -13.47
CA LYS A 125 1.93 -3.94 -14.16
C LYS A 125 0.75 -4.72 -13.57
N ILE A 126 -0.44 -4.15 -13.66
CA ILE A 126 -1.72 -4.80 -13.33
C ILE A 126 -2.23 -5.43 -14.61
N ALA A 127 -2.13 -6.76 -14.74
CA ALA A 127 -2.52 -7.47 -15.95
C ALA A 127 -4.03 -7.40 -16.21
N GLU A 128 -4.80 -7.21 -15.14
CA GLU A 128 -6.24 -7.17 -15.12
C GLU A 128 -6.82 -5.79 -15.52
N VAL A 129 -5.97 -4.80 -15.82
CA VAL A 129 -6.37 -3.43 -16.18
C VAL A 129 -5.80 -3.06 -17.55
N THR A 130 -6.66 -2.50 -18.41
CA THR A 130 -6.33 -2.15 -19.81
C THR A 130 -5.77 -0.73 -19.97
N ILE A 131 -5.88 0.11 -18.94
CA ILE A 131 -5.35 1.48 -18.94
C ILE A 131 -3.84 1.43 -19.22
N PRO A 132 -3.31 2.29 -20.11
CA PRO A 132 -1.88 2.41 -20.35
C PRO A 132 -1.10 2.56 -19.04
N GLN A 133 -0.05 1.76 -18.89
CA GLN A 133 0.63 1.63 -17.59
C GLN A 133 2.14 1.47 -17.72
N LYS A 134 2.86 2.05 -16.75
CA LYS A 134 4.30 1.91 -16.58
C LYS A 134 4.61 1.41 -15.17
N GLY A 135 5.20 0.22 -15.08
CA GLY A 135 5.83 -0.26 -13.85
C GLY A 135 7.17 0.43 -13.65
N ILE A 136 7.43 0.93 -12.45
CA ILE A 136 8.63 1.67 -12.09
C ILE A 136 9.29 0.99 -10.91
N THR A 137 10.49 0.45 -11.10
CA THR A 137 11.25 -0.14 -9.98
C THR A 137 11.61 0.94 -8.95
N PHE A 138 11.26 0.72 -7.69
CA PHE A 138 11.41 1.69 -6.60
C PHE A 138 10.63 2.99 -6.85
N GLY A 139 9.43 2.88 -7.43
CA GLY A 139 8.59 4.00 -7.83
C GLY A 139 8.27 4.94 -6.68
N ASP A 140 8.07 4.41 -5.47
CA ASP A 140 7.82 5.18 -4.24
C ASP A 140 8.96 6.17 -3.89
N SER A 141 10.18 5.88 -4.34
CA SER A 141 11.37 6.70 -4.09
C SER A 141 11.63 7.75 -5.19
N ILE A 142 11.08 7.58 -6.39
CA ILE A 142 11.42 8.41 -7.57
C ILE A 142 10.23 9.10 -8.24
N CYS A 143 9.03 8.54 -8.13
CA CYS A 143 7.79 9.03 -8.75
C CYS A 143 6.87 9.60 -7.68
N PHE A 144 6.45 10.85 -7.85
CA PHE A 144 5.77 11.59 -6.78
C PHE A 144 4.35 11.07 -6.49
N SER A 145 3.60 10.73 -7.53
CA SER A 145 2.26 10.15 -7.41
C SER A 145 2.31 8.77 -6.74
N ILE A 146 3.27 7.91 -7.11
CA ILE A 146 3.49 6.61 -6.43
C ILE A 146 3.87 6.82 -4.96
N ALA A 147 4.77 7.76 -4.67
CA ALA A 147 5.13 8.08 -3.29
C ALA A 147 3.90 8.51 -2.46
N CYS A 148 2.99 9.29 -3.03
CA CYS A 148 1.74 9.67 -2.38
C CYS A 148 0.83 8.45 -2.15
N ALA A 149 0.69 7.57 -3.14
CA ALA A 149 -0.06 6.32 -3.00
C ALA A 149 0.51 5.43 -1.89
N SER A 150 1.84 5.31 -1.79
CA SER A 150 2.53 4.54 -0.74
C SER A 150 2.13 5.03 0.66
N ILE A 151 2.05 6.35 0.85
CA ILE A 151 1.68 6.98 2.12
C ILE A 151 0.21 6.69 2.44
N ILE A 152 -0.69 6.87 1.46
CA ILE A 152 -2.13 6.59 1.64
C ILE A 152 -2.36 5.13 2.03
N ALA A 153 -1.80 4.20 1.25
CA ALA A 153 -1.93 2.77 1.50
C ALA A 153 -1.39 2.40 2.89
N LYS A 154 -0.19 2.91 3.23
CA LYS A 154 0.48 2.62 4.51
C LYS A 154 -0.32 3.13 5.71
N VAL A 155 -0.78 4.37 5.70
CA VAL A 155 -1.57 4.93 6.82
C VAL A 155 -2.89 4.19 6.97
N TYR A 156 -3.58 3.91 5.86
CA TYR A 156 -4.85 3.20 5.90
C TYR A 156 -4.69 1.77 6.45
N ARG A 157 -3.70 1.01 5.97
CA ARG A 157 -3.43 -0.34 6.49
C ARG A 157 -3.02 -0.32 7.95
N ASP A 158 -2.17 0.63 8.36
CA ASP A 158 -1.73 0.72 9.75
C ASP A 158 -2.92 0.97 10.70
N LYS A 159 -3.92 1.75 10.29
CA LYS A 159 -5.18 1.93 11.04
C LYS A 159 -5.95 0.62 11.18
N ILE A 160 -6.18 -0.09 10.08
CA ILE A 160 -6.88 -1.40 10.09
C ILE A 160 -6.19 -2.36 11.06
N VAL A 161 -4.87 -2.53 10.91
CA VAL A 161 -4.12 -3.50 11.71
C VAL A 161 -4.02 -3.10 13.17
N SER A 162 -3.99 -1.80 13.48
CA SER A 162 -3.92 -1.37 14.89
C SER A 162 -5.25 -1.57 15.62
N ALA A 163 -6.39 -1.43 14.92
CA ALA A 163 -7.70 -1.73 15.48
C ALA A 163 -7.87 -3.23 15.83
N MET A 164 -7.06 -4.11 15.25
CA MET A 164 -7.12 -5.55 15.55
C MET A 164 -6.62 -5.90 16.95
N ASP A 165 -5.87 -5.03 17.65
CA ASP A 165 -5.44 -5.30 19.02
C ASP A 165 -6.63 -5.38 20.00
N GLU A 166 -7.71 -4.65 19.72
CA GLU A 166 -8.94 -4.70 20.51
C GLU A 166 -9.74 -5.98 20.24
N ILE A 167 -9.72 -6.46 19.00
CA ILE A 167 -10.46 -7.65 18.55
C ILE A 167 -9.72 -8.94 18.92
N TYR A 168 -8.39 -8.92 18.86
CA TYR A 168 -7.50 -10.04 19.11
C TYR A 168 -6.43 -9.64 20.13
N PRO A 169 -6.81 -9.53 21.41
CA PRO A 169 -5.88 -9.11 22.46
C PRO A 169 -4.73 -10.12 22.59
N GLY A 170 -3.54 -9.60 22.93
CA GLY A 170 -2.35 -10.40 23.19
C GLY A 170 -1.43 -10.62 21.98
N TYR A 171 -1.84 -10.30 20.75
CA TYR A 171 -0.93 -10.37 19.60
C TYR A 171 -0.07 -9.12 19.41
N GLU A 172 -0.48 -7.96 19.93
CA GLU A 172 0.25 -6.69 19.78
C GLU A 172 0.50 -6.29 18.31
N PHE A 173 -0.48 -6.54 17.43
CA PHE A 173 -0.44 -6.21 16.00
C PHE A 173 -0.13 -4.73 15.74
N SER A 174 -0.52 -3.81 16.61
CA SER A 174 -0.15 -2.40 16.46
C SER A 174 1.37 -2.17 16.49
N ARG A 175 2.18 -3.06 17.08
CA ARG A 175 3.64 -2.89 17.17
C ARG A 175 4.36 -3.36 15.92
N HIS A 176 4.03 -4.55 15.42
CA HIS A 176 4.71 -5.17 14.27
C HIS A 176 3.89 -5.12 12.98
N LYS A 177 2.68 -4.56 13.00
CA LYS A 177 1.78 -4.36 11.84
C LYS A 177 1.49 -5.65 11.05
N GLY A 178 1.55 -6.78 11.75
CA GLY A 178 1.35 -8.10 11.16
C GLY A 178 2.54 -8.70 10.41
N TYR A 179 3.70 -8.02 10.35
CA TYR A 179 4.91 -8.61 9.78
C TYR A 179 5.49 -9.70 10.68
N GLY A 180 6.19 -10.68 10.10
CA GLY A 180 6.77 -11.82 10.83
C GLY A 180 8.00 -11.45 11.66
N THR A 181 7.86 -10.49 12.57
CA THR A 181 8.90 -10.17 13.56
C THR A 181 8.99 -11.27 14.61
N ARG A 182 10.08 -11.28 15.38
CA ARG A 182 10.26 -12.25 16.47
C ARG A 182 9.11 -12.19 17.48
N GLU A 183 8.63 -11.00 17.79
CA GLU A 183 7.49 -10.77 18.68
C GLU A 183 6.22 -11.42 18.11
N HIS A 184 5.91 -11.16 16.84
CA HIS A 184 4.73 -11.73 16.20
C HIS A 184 4.77 -13.26 16.17
N LEU A 185 5.92 -13.85 15.79
CA LEU A 185 6.09 -15.31 15.77
C LEU A 185 5.94 -15.92 17.17
N THR A 186 6.43 -15.24 18.21
CA THR A 186 6.25 -15.67 19.60
C THR A 186 4.78 -15.69 19.99
N HIS A 187 4.04 -14.62 19.69
CA HIS A 187 2.61 -14.52 19.98
C HIS A 187 1.79 -15.55 19.21
N LEU A 188 2.12 -15.76 17.93
CA LEU A 188 1.52 -16.76 17.05
C LEU A 188 1.73 -18.19 17.58
N GLN A 189 2.93 -18.53 18.03
CA GLN A 189 3.19 -19.85 18.62
C GLN A 189 2.40 -20.06 19.93
N ARG A 190 2.36 -19.03 20.79
CA ARG A 190 1.68 -19.10 22.10
C ARG A 190 0.16 -19.17 21.97
N GLN A 191 -0.45 -18.40 21.08
CA GLN A 191 -1.90 -18.26 20.99
C GLN A 191 -2.53 -19.05 19.83
N GLY A 192 -1.73 -19.40 18.83
CA GLY A 192 -2.21 -19.95 17.56
C GLY A 192 -2.54 -18.83 16.58
N PRO A 193 -2.99 -19.14 15.36
CA PRO A 193 -3.45 -18.13 14.43
C PRO A 193 -4.90 -17.72 14.69
N CYS A 194 -5.17 -16.41 14.65
CA CYS A 194 -6.51 -15.84 14.59
C CYS A 194 -7.08 -15.80 13.15
N PRO A 195 -8.38 -15.48 12.95
CA PRO A 195 -8.99 -15.39 11.62
C PRO A 195 -8.30 -14.44 10.63
N GLU A 196 -7.60 -13.42 11.12
CA GLU A 196 -6.88 -12.46 10.27
C GLU A 196 -5.50 -12.97 9.80
N HIS A 197 -5.04 -14.12 10.26
CA HIS A 197 -3.79 -14.71 9.76
C HIS A 197 -3.99 -15.35 8.38
N ARG A 198 -2.98 -15.18 7.52
CA ARG A 198 -2.94 -15.76 6.17
C ARG A 198 -2.46 -17.21 6.27
N ARG A 199 -3.39 -18.15 6.25
CA ARG A 199 -3.13 -19.57 6.53
C ARG A 199 -2.25 -20.23 5.49
N SER A 200 -2.18 -19.67 4.29
CA SER A 200 -1.29 -20.14 3.22
C SER A 200 0.19 -19.78 3.44
N PHE A 201 0.52 -18.92 4.40
CA PHE A 201 1.89 -18.46 4.62
C PHE A 201 2.63 -19.42 5.56
N GLY A 202 3.89 -19.77 5.21
CA GLY A 202 4.68 -20.80 5.89
C GLY A 202 4.63 -20.77 7.43
N PRO A 203 5.01 -19.66 8.10
CA PRO A 203 5.00 -19.60 9.56
C PRO A 203 3.61 -19.78 10.20
N VAL A 204 2.55 -19.38 9.50
CA VAL A 204 1.17 -19.54 9.96
C VAL A 204 0.72 -20.99 9.80
N LYS A 205 1.08 -21.62 8.67
CA LYS A 205 0.82 -23.03 8.39
C LYS A 205 1.51 -23.93 9.42
N GLU A 206 2.77 -23.68 9.72
CA GLU A 206 3.53 -24.39 10.76
C GLU A 206 2.85 -24.28 12.13
N ALA A 207 2.38 -23.08 12.51
CA ALA A 207 1.67 -22.87 13.77
C ALA A 207 0.30 -23.60 13.84
N LEU A 208 -0.34 -23.86 12.70
CA LEU A 208 -1.56 -24.70 12.63
C LEU A 208 -1.22 -26.17 12.82
N GLU A 209 -0.15 -26.65 12.19
CA GLU A 209 0.26 -28.06 12.21
C GLU A 209 0.78 -28.49 13.60
N CYS A 210 1.51 -27.64 14.32
CA CYS A 210 1.96 -27.93 15.70
C CYS A 210 0.83 -28.00 16.74
N ARG A 211 -0.42 -27.70 16.36
CA ARG A 211 -1.60 -27.72 17.24
C ARG A 211 -2.58 -28.86 16.92
N LEU A 212 -2.30 -29.67 15.91
CA LEU A 212 -3.01 -30.90 15.58
C LEU A 212 -2.35 -32.10 16.29
#